data_AF-A0A3R9P6P1-F1
#
_entry.id   AF-A0A3R9P6P1-F1
#
_cell.length_a   1.000
_cell.length_b   1.000
_cell.length_c   1.000
_cell.angle_alpha   90.00
_cell.angle_beta   90.00
_cell.angle_gamma   90.00
#
_symmetry.space_group_name_H-M   'P 1'
#
loop_
_entity.id
_entity.type
_entity.pdbx_description
1 polymer ?
#
loop_
_entity_poly.entity_id
_entity_poly.type
_entity_poly.pdbx_seq_one_letter_code
_entity_poly.pdbx_strand_id
1 'polypeptide(L)'
;MTSNSSTSSFDEWEKSALGEFKTLQNRVSKALLKYQSSADKTALAESAVRYMSELRAAVTRILKATPAIQEQVDVITDMLYLMAHFSGITFDE
;
A
#
# COMPACT_ATOMS: atom_id res chain seq x y z
N MET A 1 25.44 -30.43 -8.97
CA MET A 1 24.06 -30.00 -8.62
C MET A 1 24.18 -29.07 -7.44
N THR A 2 24.22 -27.77 -7.66
CA THR A 2 24.47 -26.79 -6.60
C THR A 2 23.36 -25.75 -6.59
N SER A 3 22.56 -25.81 -5.52
CA SER A 3 21.82 -24.74 -4.84
C SER A 3 20.86 -23.88 -5.68
N ASN A 4 19.61 -24.33 -5.78
CA ASN A 4 18.46 -23.55 -6.29
C ASN A 4 17.49 -23.12 -5.16
N SER A 5 17.92 -23.16 -3.89
CA SER A 5 17.08 -22.84 -2.74
C SER A 5 16.97 -21.34 -2.47
N SER A 6 18.02 -20.57 -2.77
CA SER A 6 18.06 -19.12 -2.50
C SER A 6 17.18 -18.30 -3.44
N THR A 7 17.04 -18.71 -4.71
CA THR A 7 16.12 -18.09 -5.67
C THR A 7 14.66 -18.37 -5.28
N SER A 8 14.33 -19.61 -4.93
CA SER A 8 13.00 -19.98 -4.43
C SER A 8 12.59 -19.18 -3.19
N SER A 9 13.49 -19.03 -2.23
CA SER A 9 13.23 -18.27 -0.99
C SER A 9 13.01 -16.78 -1.24
N PHE A 10 13.70 -16.20 -2.24
CA PHE A 10 13.52 -14.80 -2.60
C PHE A 10 12.19 -14.57 -3.32
N ASP A 11 11.86 -15.42 -4.29
CA ASP A 11 10.61 -15.33 -5.04
C ASP A 11 9.39 -15.53 -4.14
N GLU A 12 9.48 -16.45 -3.16
CA GLU A 12 8.44 -16.65 -2.14
C GLU A 12 8.26 -15.43 -1.24
N TRP A 13 9.37 -14.83 -0.79
CA TRP A 13 9.34 -13.60 0.00
C TRP A 13 8.73 -12.44 -0.80
N GLU A 14 9.16 -12.22 -2.04
CA GLU A 14 8.66 -11.14 -2.90
C GLU A 14 7.15 -11.31 -3.15
N LYS A 15 6.71 -12.55 -3.45
CA LYS A 15 5.30 -12.87 -3.62
C LYS A 15 4.48 -12.61 -2.35
N SER A 16 5.03 -12.93 -1.17
CA SER A 16 4.38 -12.63 0.11
C SER A 16 4.25 -11.12 0.33
N ALA A 17 5.33 -10.37 0.11
CA ALA A 17 5.34 -8.91 0.25
C ALA A 17 4.33 -8.25 -0.71
N LEU A 18 4.32 -8.66 -1.99
CA LEU A 18 3.33 -8.20 -2.97
C LEU A 18 1.88 -8.55 -2.56
N GLY A 19 1.67 -9.70 -1.92
CA GLY A 19 0.37 -10.10 -1.38
C GLY A 19 -0.13 -9.16 -0.26
N GLU A 20 0.76 -8.73 0.62
CA GLU A 20 0.46 -7.75 1.68
C GLU A 20 0.08 -6.39 1.08
N PHE A 21 0.89 -5.89 0.13
CA PHE A 21 0.60 -4.62 -0.55
C PHE A 21 -0.71 -4.67 -1.34
N LYS A 22 -1.01 -5.79 -2.02
CA LYS A 22 -2.30 -5.97 -2.71
C LYS A 22 -3.48 -5.95 -1.75
N THR A 23 -3.32 -6.55 -0.57
CA THR A 23 -4.34 -6.48 0.49
C THR A 23 -4.56 -5.05 0.98
N LEU A 24 -3.48 -4.27 1.13
CA LEU A 24 -3.58 -2.85 1.48
C LEU A 24 -4.27 -2.04 0.37
N GLN A 25 -3.85 -2.20 -0.88
CA GLN A 25 -4.47 -1.55 -2.05
C GLN A 25 -5.98 -1.81 -2.10
N ASN A 26 -6.41 -3.06 -1.89
CA ASN A 26 -7.83 -3.42 -1.86
C ASN A 26 -8.61 -2.68 -0.77
N ARG A 27 -8.01 -2.44 0.40
CA ARG A 27 -8.63 -1.69 1.49
C ARG A 27 -8.71 -0.19 1.18
N VAL A 28 -7.69 0.36 0.54
CA VAL A 28 -7.67 1.73 0.01
C VAL A 28 -8.77 1.94 -1.03
N SER A 29 -8.86 1.04 -2.03
CA SER A 29 -9.92 1.07 -3.05
C SER A 29 -11.32 1.02 -2.44
N LYS A 30 -11.54 0.15 -1.44
CA LYS A 30 -12.83 0.07 -0.73
C LYS A 30 -13.19 1.36 -0.01
N ALA A 31 -12.22 2.05 0.59
CA ALA A 31 -12.47 3.34 1.25
C ALA A 31 -12.86 4.43 0.24
N LEU A 32 -12.19 4.49 -0.90
CA LEU A 32 -12.55 5.41 -2.00
C LEU A 32 -13.96 5.14 -2.54
N LEU A 33 -14.32 3.88 -2.78
CA LEU A 33 -15.67 3.50 -3.21
C LEU A 33 -16.73 3.85 -2.15
N LYS A 34 -16.43 3.63 -0.87
CA LYS A 34 -17.33 4.02 0.22
C LYS A 34 -17.52 5.54 0.27
N TYR A 35 -16.46 6.31 0.05
CA TYR A 35 -16.55 7.77 -0.04
C TYR A 35 -17.40 8.23 -1.22
N GLN A 36 -17.29 7.61 -2.40
CA GLN A 36 -18.18 7.93 -3.53
C GLN A 36 -19.67 7.76 -3.19
N SER A 37 -20.00 6.79 -2.32
CA SER A 37 -21.39 6.57 -1.87
C SER A 37 -21.83 7.47 -0.72
N SER A 38 -20.94 7.85 0.20
CA SER A 38 -21.29 8.52 1.46
C SER A 38 -20.89 9.99 1.54
N ALA A 39 -19.95 10.42 0.70
CA ALA A 39 -19.26 11.71 0.75
C ALA A 39 -18.66 12.06 2.13
N ASP A 40 -18.44 11.06 2.99
CA ASP A 40 -17.87 11.26 4.33
C ASP A 40 -16.36 11.52 4.24
N LYS A 41 -16.01 12.81 4.24
CA LYS A 41 -14.62 13.28 4.18
C LYS A 41 -13.83 12.93 5.43
N THR A 42 -14.47 12.89 6.60
CA THR A 42 -13.80 12.60 7.88
C THR A 42 -13.38 11.14 7.92
N ALA A 43 -14.29 10.21 7.58
CA ALA A 43 -13.95 8.79 7.51
C ALA A 43 -12.89 8.51 6.43
N LEU A 44 -12.90 9.27 5.34
CA LEU A 44 -11.88 9.18 4.29
C LEU A 44 -10.51 9.66 4.80
N ALA A 45 -10.45 10.80 5.49
CA ALA A 45 -9.23 11.34 6.10
C ALA A 45 -8.60 10.35 7.08
N GLU A 46 -9.38 9.85 8.03
CA GLU A 46 -8.92 8.86 9.03
C GLU A 46 -8.38 7.59 8.36
N SER A 47 -9.06 7.13 7.32
CA SER A 47 -8.62 5.98 6.54
C SER A 47 -7.31 6.27 5.80
N ALA A 48 -7.16 7.45 5.20
CA ALA A 48 -5.96 7.86 4.48
C ALA A 48 -4.73 7.88 5.40
N VAL A 49 -4.84 8.51 6.58
CA VAL A 49 -3.76 8.55 7.59
C VAL A 49 -3.40 7.15 8.08
N ARG A 50 -4.40 6.32 8.39
CA ARG A 50 -4.18 4.94 8.84
C ARG A 50 -3.44 4.13 7.78
N TYR A 51 -3.93 4.14 6.55
CA TYR A 51 -3.36 3.32 5.49
C TYR A 51 -1.98 3.83 5.03
N MET A 52 -1.71 5.13 5.11
CA MET A 52 -0.36 5.67 4.90
C MET A 52 0.62 5.17 5.98
N SER A 53 0.17 5.11 7.23
CA SER A 53 0.98 4.53 8.32
C SER A 53 1.23 3.03 8.12
N GLU A 54 0.21 2.28 7.68
CA GLU A 54 0.36 0.86 7.33
C GLU A 54 1.32 0.66 6.14
N LEU A 55 1.25 1.51 5.11
CA LEU A 55 2.15 1.47 3.96
C LEU A 55 3.59 1.71 4.40
N ARG A 56 3.86 2.77 5.17
CA ARG A 56 5.20 3.07 5.71
C ARG A 56 5.75 1.91 6.55
N ALA A 57 4.91 1.30 7.39
CA ALA A 57 5.30 0.16 8.20
C ALA A 57 5.61 -1.08 7.35
N ALA A 58 4.82 -1.35 6.31
CA ALA A 58 5.06 -2.45 5.37
C ALA A 58 6.35 -2.21 4.57
N VAL A 59 6.55 -0.99 4.05
CA VAL A 59 7.76 -0.60 3.30
C VAL A 59 9.02 -0.79 4.14
N THR A 60 8.98 -0.40 5.41
CA THR A 60 10.11 -0.57 6.34
C THR A 60 10.49 -2.03 6.58
N ARG A 61 9.54 -2.98 6.40
CA ARG A 61 9.78 -4.42 6.57
C ARG A 61 10.25 -5.11 5.29
N ILE A 62 10.26 -4.43 4.15
CA ILE A 62 10.74 -4.99 2.89
C ILE A 62 12.25 -5.27 3.02
N LEU A 63 12.68 -6.49 2.67
CA LEU A 63 14.10 -6.85 2.64
C LEU A 63 14.85 -6.24 1.44
N LYS A 64 14.17 -6.09 0.29
CA LYS A 64 14.72 -5.53 -0.94
C LYS A 64 13.68 -4.77 -1.77
N ALA A 65 13.98 -3.53 -2.16
CA ALA A 65 13.14 -2.78 -3.09
C ALA A 65 13.31 -3.34 -4.51
N THR A 66 12.46 -4.27 -4.92
CA THR A 66 12.38 -4.73 -6.31
C THR A 66 11.50 -3.79 -7.12
N PRO A 67 11.64 -3.74 -8.46
CA PRO A 67 10.80 -2.91 -9.30
C PRO A 67 9.30 -3.16 -9.11
N ALA A 68 8.89 -4.43 -8.97
CA ALA A 68 7.49 -4.79 -8.77
C ALA A 68 6.94 -4.30 -7.42
N ILE A 69 7.74 -4.41 -6.36
CA ILE A 69 7.35 -3.88 -5.05
C ILE A 69 7.25 -2.36 -5.09
N GLN A 70 8.19 -1.69 -5.75
CA GLN A 70 8.23 -0.24 -5.84
C GLN A 70 7.04 0.31 -6.63
N GLU A 71 6.73 -0.28 -7.79
CA GLU A 71 5.53 0.04 -8.58
C GLU A 71 4.25 -0.11 -7.74
N GLN A 72 4.14 -1.19 -6.95
CA GLN A 72 2.98 -1.40 -6.10
C GLN A 72 2.88 -0.38 -4.95
N VAL A 73 4.02 0.01 -4.35
CA VAL A 73 4.08 1.05 -3.32
C VAL A 73 3.67 2.41 -3.89
N ASP A 74 4.15 2.75 -5.08
CA ASP A 74 3.83 4.00 -5.77
C ASP A 74 2.33 4.08 -6.06
N VAL A 75 1.74 3.00 -6.60
CA VAL A 75 0.28 2.93 -6.84
C VAL A 75 -0.52 3.16 -5.56
N ILE A 76 -0.15 2.52 -4.45
CA ILE A 76 -0.86 2.71 -3.18
C ILE A 76 -0.68 4.15 -2.68
N THR A 77 0.54 4.69 -2.81
CA THR A 77 0.87 6.06 -2.42
C THR A 77 -0.01 7.06 -3.18
N ASP A 78 -0.11 6.95 -4.51
CA ASP A 78 -0.96 7.80 -5.34
C ASP A 78 -2.43 7.73 -4.91
N MET A 79 -2.94 6.53 -4.64
CA MET A 79 -4.32 6.36 -4.17
C MET A 79 -4.53 7.02 -2.79
N LEU A 80 -3.54 6.95 -1.90
CA LEU A 80 -3.61 7.60 -0.59
C LEU A 80 -3.56 9.13 -0.72
N TYR A 81 -2.71 9.66 -1.59
CA TYR A 81 -2.69 11.11 -1.88
C TYR A 81 -4.02 11.56 -2.49
N LEU A 82 -4.66 10.74 -3.32
CA LEU A 82 -6.00 11.01 -3.83
C LEU A 82 -7.05 11.05 -2.69
N MET A 83 -6.99 10.12 -1.74
CA MET A 83 -7.86 10.14 -0.55
C MET A 83 -7.64 11.41 0.29
N ALA A 84 -6.37 11.77 0.51
CA ALA A 84 -6.00 12.98 1.25
C ALA A 84 -6.54 14.24 0.56
N HIS A 85 -6.35 14.34 -0.76
CA HIS A 85 -6.87 15.44 -1.57
C HIS A 85 -8.40 15.57 -1.46
N PHE A 86 -9.15 14.47 -1.61
CA PHE A 86 -10.61 14.50 -1.52
C PHE A 86 -11.14 14.79 -0.11
N SER A 87 -10.40 14.39 0.92
CA SER A 87 -10.75 14.68 2.32
C SER A 87 -10.26 16.04 2.81
N GLY A 88 -9.42 16.73 2.04
CA GLY A 88 -8.89 18.06 2.36
C GLY A 88 -7.75 18.05 3.36
N ILE A 89 -7.06 16.91 3.52
CA ILE A 89 -5.84 16.81 4.33
C ILE A 89 -4.60 16.72 3.44
N THR A 90 -3.44 17.01 4.03
CA THR A 90 -2.13 16.77 3.43
C THR A 90 -1.39 15.77 4.30
N PHE A 91 -0.56 14.92 3.69
CA PHE A 91 0.40 14.15 4.47
C PHE A 91 1.61 15.04 4.76
N ASP A 92 2.05 15.08 6.02
CA ASP A 92 3.35 15.66 6.35
C ASP A 92 4.45 14.80 5.71
N GLU A 93 5.33 15.46 4.96
CA GLU A 93 6.57 14.88 4.39
C GLU A 93 7.53 14.43 5.49
#